data_AF-C1DT53-F1
#
_entry.id   AF-C1DT53-F1
#
_cell.length_a   1.000
_cell.length_b   1.000
_cell.length_c   1.000
_cell.angle_alpha   90.00
_cell.angle_beta   90.00
_cell.angle_gamma   90.00
#
_symmetry.space_group_name_H-M   'P 1'
#
loop_
_entity.id
_entity.type
_entity.pdbx_description
1 polymer ?
#
loop_
_entity_poly.entity_id
_entity_poly.type
_entity_poly.pdbx_seq_one_letter_code
_entity_poly.pdbx_strand_id
1 'polypeptide(L)'
;MKLPARLVEIVSHNIAQELLDKHLVEADDPEKFKNDITNILLKAIEEEKEIQEEAERLVEKHINLIDEEIRFRDAVNKVKEKLAEERGIHLDPEERLNQISHKIKKYLETEDSVEIFEHPNKIRRVILDKLKKLIKEEKEIDKEVRQRIRSYSKKIIEGTPEWKILYNRIYEDALRKRGLM
;
A
#
# COMPACT_ATOMS: atom_id res chain seq x y z
N MET A 1 3.62 -6.27 -1.40
CA MET A 1 2.85 -5.76 -0.24
C MET A 1 1.38 -5.70 -0.62
N LYS A 2 0.43 -5.85 0.31
CA LYS A 2 -0.98 -5.52 0.03
C LYS A 2 -1.30 -4.24 0.79
N LEU A 3 -1.13 -3.08 0.15
CA LEU A 3 -1.68 -1.83 0.66
C LEU A 3 -3.12 -1.74 0.14
N PRO A 4 -4.15 -1.80 1.01
CA PRO A 4 -5.53 -1.65 0.56
C PRO A 4 -5.71 -0.30 -0.14
N ALA A 5 -6.41 -0.27 -1.27
CA ALA A 5 -6.67 0.97 -2.03
C ALA A 5 -7.28 2.08 -1.14
N ARG A 6 -8.19 1.71 -0.24
CA ARG A 6 -8.81 2.61 0.75
C ARG A 6 -7.83 3.27 1.73
N LEU A 7 -6.65 2.67 1.95
CA LEU A 7 -5.62 3.29 2.78
C LEU A 7 -4.76 4.26 1.98
N VAL A 8 -4.70 4.15 0.66
CA VAL A 8 -3.82 4.97 -0.16
C VAL A 8 -4.13 6.44 0.05
N GLU A 9 -5.41 6.82 -0.03
CA GLU A 9 -5.84 8.21 0.20
C GLU A 9 -5.50 8.70 1.60
N ILE A 10 -5.74 7.87 2.61
CA ILE A 10 -5.44 8.17 4.02
C ILE A 10 -3.94 8.38 4.20
N VAL A 11 -3.12 7.48 3.64
CA VAL A 11 -1.67 7.51 3.72
C VAL A 11 -1.10 8.73 3.01
N SER A 12 -1.56 9.01 1.79
CA SER A 12 -1.14 10.20 1.04
C SER A 12 -1.48 11.48 1.78
N HIS A 13 -2.70 11.61 2.29
CA HIS A 13 -3.12 12.76 3.05
C HIS A 13 -2.24 12.96 4.28
N ASN A 14 -2.03 11.89 5.05
CA ASN A 14 -1.22 11.91 6.25
C ASN A 14 0.25 12.25 5.98
N ILE A 15 0.83 11.78 4.88
CA ILE A 15 2.20 12.14 4.48
C ILE A 15 2.24 13.61 4.07
N ALA A 16 1.34 14.04 3.17
CA ALA A 16 1.32 15.41 2.68
C ALA A 16 1.16 16.43 3.82
N GLN A 17 0.18 16.22 4.70
CA GLN A 17 -0.04 17.07 5.88
C GLN A 17 1.18 17.11 6.79
N GLU A 18 1.78 15.96 7.10
CA GLU A 18 2.96 15.90 7.96
C GLU A 18 4.15 16.69 7.40
N LEU A 19 4.35 16.66 6.08
CA LEU A 19 5.43 17.39 5.42
C LEU A 19 5.19 18.90 5.40
N LEU A 20 3.94 19.32 5.19
CA LEU A 20 3.52 20.73 5.16
C LEU A 20 3.49 21.34 6.57
N ASP A 21 2.85 20.66 7.54
CA ASP A 21 2.68 21.15 8.91
C ASP A 21 4.02 21.32 9.65
N LYS A 22 4.98 20.42 9.36
CA LYS A 22 6.34 20.51 9.91
C LYS A 22 7.24 21.46 9.11
N HIS A 23 6.71 22.10 8.07
CA HIS A 23 7.44 22.98 7.17
C HIS A 23 8.74 22.32 6.66
N LEU A 24 8.62 21.04 6.29
CA LEU A 24 9.70 20.30 5.63
C LEU A 24 9.71 20.61 4.13
N VAL A 25 8.53 20.88 3.59
CA VAL A 25 8.28 21.35 2.23
C VAL A 25 7.19 22.41 2.25
N GLU A 26 7.16 23.27 1.24
CA GLU A 26 5.98 24.04 0.86
C GLU A 26 5.60 23.67 -0.58
N ALA A 27 4.30 23.71 -0.87
CA ALA A 27 3.78 23.42 -2.19
C ALA A 27 2.83 24.55 -2.63
N ASP A 28 2.96 24.97 -3.88
CA ASP A 28 2.11 26.03 -4.47
C ASP A 28 0.62 25.64 -4.41
N ASP A 29 0.33 24.35 -4.64
CA ASP A 29 -1.00 23.76 -4.56
C ASP A 29 -0.96 22.51 -3.67
N PRO A 30 -1.41 22.61 -2.41
CA PRO A 30 -1.45 21.48 -1.47
C PRO A 30 -2.32 20.29 -1.93
N GLU A 31 -3.38 20.53 -2.70
CA GLU A 31 -4.24 19.46 -3.19
C GLU A 31 -3.57 18.73 -4.36
N LYS A 32 -2.97 19.45 -5.31
CA LYS A 32 -2.13 18.84 -6.36
C LYS A 32 -1.00 18.02 -5.73
N PHE A 33 -0.30 18.58 -4.76
CA PHE A 33 0.79 17.90 -4.05
C PHE A 33 0.35 16.58 -3.42
N LYS A 34 -0.80 16.58 -2.72
CA LYS A 34 -1.40 15.36 -2.15
C LYS A 34 -1.80 14.36 -3.25
N ASN A 35 -2.36 14.83 -4.36
CA ASN A 35 -2.74 13.98 -5.49
C ASN A 35 -1.52 13.33 -6.16
N ASP A 36 -0.41 14.05 -6.28
CA ASP A 36 0.82 13.50 -6.83
C ASP A 36 1.40 12.39 -5.95
N ILE A 37 1.43 12.58 -4.63
CA ILE A 37 1.81 11.52 -3.68
C ILE A 37 0.86 10.31 -3.82
N THR A 38 -0.44 10.55 -3.98
CA THR A 38 -1.44 9.51 -4.21
C THR A 38 -1.16 8.72 -5.48
N ASN A 39 -0.86 9.42 -6.58
CA ASN A 39 -0.53 8.80 -7.86
C ASN A 39 0.73 7.93 -7.77
N ILE A 40 1.75 8.37 -7.02
CA ILE A 40 2.96 7.57 -6.79
C ILE A 40 2.63 6.26 -6.05
N LEU A 41 1.79 6.32 -5.01
CA LEU A 41 1.37 5.13 -4.27
C LEU A 41 0.49 4.20 -5.09
N LEU A 42 -0.49 4.74 -5.84
CA LEU A 42 -1.35 3.97 -6.73
C LEU A 42 -0.54 3.26 -7.81
N LYS A 43 0.42 3.95 -8.42
CA LYS A 43 1.33 3.35 -9.40
C LYS A 43 2.15 2.22 -8.77
N ALA A 44 2.61 2.37 -7.54
CA ALA A 44 3.35 1.32 -6.85
C ALA A 44 2.47 0.07 -6.60
N ILE A 45 1.18 0.24 -6.34
CA ILE A 45 0.24 -0.89 -6.19
C ILE A 45 -0.03 -1.55 -7.54
N GLU A 46 -0.27 -0.77 -8.59
CA GLU A 46 -0.54 -1.32 -9.92
C GLU A 46 0.68 -2.09 -10.45
N GLU A 47 1.89 -1.56 -10.25
CA GLU A 47 3.14 -2.27 -10.56
C GLU A 47 3.21 -3.67 -9.91
N GLU A 48 2.81 -3.81 -8.64
CA GLU A 48 2.80 -5.11 -7.96
C GLU A 48 1.71 -6.05 -8.49
N LYS A 49 0.54 -5.49 -8.86
CA LYS A 49 -0.57 -6.23 -9.43
C LYS A 49 -0.25 -6.73 -10.84
N GLU A 50 0.35 -5.90 -11.69
CA GLU A 50 0.77 -6.27 -13.03
C GLU A 50 1.78 -7.43 -13.01
N ILE A 51 2.78 -7.37 -12.13
CA ILE A 51 3.76 -8.47 -11.99
C ILE A 51 3.04 -9.77 -11.58
N GLN A 52 2.08 -9.71 -10.65
CA GLN A 52 1.32 -10.89 -10.23
C GLN A 52 0.48 -11.48 -11.38
N GLU A 53 -0.31 -10.65 -12.06
CA GLU A 53 -1.17 -11.09 -13.18
C GLU A 53 -0.36 -11.61 -14.37
N GLU A 54 0.79 -11.00 -14.64
CA GLU A 54 1.68 -11.45 -15.71
C GLU A 54 2.38 -12.76 -15.35
N ALA A 55 2.82 -12.92 -14.10
CA ALA A 55 3.40 -14.19 -13.64
C ALA A 55 2.41 -15.34 -13.77
N GLU A 56 1.15 -15.14 -13.34
CA GLU A 56 0.07 -16.11 -13.50
C GLU A 56 -0.15 -16.46 -14.97
N ARG A 57 -0.31 -15.45 -15.82
CA ARG A 57 -0.53 -15.63 -17.27
C ARG A 57 0.62 -16.38 -17.95
N LEU A 58 1.87 -16.08 -17.61
CA LEU A 58 3.03 -16.75 -18.18
C LEU A 58 3.07 -18.21 -17.76
N VAL A 59 2.75 -18.51 -16.51
CA VAL A 59 2.74 -19.88 -15.98
C VAL A 59 1.60 -20.69 -16.61
N GLU A 60 0.39 -20.12 -16.73
CA GLU A 60 -0.76 -20.74 -17.41
C GLU A 60 -0.45 -21.08 -18.87
N LYS A 61 0.21 -20.18 -19.61
CA LYS A 61 0.56 -20.41 -21.02
C LYS A 61 1.55 -21.55 -21.25
N HIS A 62 2.39 -21.87 -20.27
CA HIS A 62 3.40 -22.92 -20.37
C HIS A 62 2.97 -24.23 -19.72
N ILE A 63 1.93 -24.22 -18.89
CA ILE A 63 1.35 -25.39 -18.25
C ILE A 63 0.16 -25.88 -19.07
N ASN A 64 0.42 -26.83 -19.98
CA ASN A 64 -0.67 -27.63 -20.57
C ASN A 64 -0.97 -28.91 -19.79
N LEU A 65 -0.20 -29.28 -18.76
CA LEU A 65 -0.37 -30.52 -17.99
C LEU A 65 0.30 -30.42 -16.61
N ILE A 66 -0.31 -29.77 -15.61
CA ILE A 66 0.15 -29.91 -14.22
C ILE A 66 -1.01 -30.32 -13.33
N ASP A 67 -0.95 -31.58 -12.92
CA ASP A 67 -1.92 -32.30 -12.08
C ASP A 67 -1.71 -32.03 -10.57
N GLU A 68 -1.08 -30.92 -10.17
CA GLU A 68 -0.87 -30.54 -8.76
C GLU A 68 -0.85 -29.01 -8.56
N GLU A 69 -1.87 -28.45 -7.88
CA GLU A 69 -2.01 -27.02 -7.56
C GLU A 69 -0.78 -26.40 -6.86
N ILE A 70 -0.03 -27.22 -6.10
CA ILE A 70 1.17 -26.78 -5.37
C ILE A 70 2.27 -26.33 -6.35
N ARG A 71 2.46 -27.03 -7.47
CA ARG A 71 3.50 -26.71 -8.47
C ARG A 71 3.17 -25.43 -9.23
N PHE A 72 1.89 -25.11 -9.41
CA PHE A 72 1.46 -23.88 -10.06
C PHE A 72 1.87 -22.66 -9.23
N ARG A 73 1.55 -22.66 -7.93
CA ARG A 73 1.87 -21.55 -7.03
C ARG A 73 3.37 -21.27 -6.95
N ASP A 74 4.18 -22.32 -6.85
CA ASP A 74 5.64 -22.20 -6.80
C ASP A 74 6.22 -21.67 -8.12
N ALA A 75 5.67 -22.11 -9.26
CA ALA A 75 6.04 -21.59 -10.56
C ALA A 75 5.70 -20.10 -10.69
N VAL A 76 4.50 -19.68 -10.29
CA VAL A 76 4.09 -18.27 -10.28
C VAL A 76 5.03 -17.43 -9.44
N ASN A 77 5.40 -17.89 -8.24
CA ASN A 77 6.34 -17.15 -7.40
C ASN A 77 7.71 -16.97 -8.06
N LYS A 78 8.27 -18.01 -8.69
CA LYS A 78 9.55 -17.92 -9.39
C LYS A 78 9.51 -16.98 -10.60
N VAL A 79 8.43 -17.02 -11.38
CA VAL A 79 8.25 -16.09 -12.52
C VAL A 79 8.10 -14.66 -12.01
N LYS A 80 7.33 -14.47 -10.93
CA LYS A 80 7.14 -13.17 -10.28
C LYS A 80 8.45 -12.57 -9.78
N GLU A 81 9.32 -13.37 -9.17
CA GLU A 81 10.66 -12.94 -8.74
C GLU A 81 11.49 -12.41 -9.91
N LYS A 82 11.50 -13.11 -11.04
CA LYS A 82 12.21 -12.66 -12.26
C LYS A 82 11.62 -11.37 -12.83
N LEU A 83 10.30 -11.29 -12.98
CA LEU A 83 9.63 -10.08 -13.47
C LEU A 83 9.89 -8.87 -12.55
N ALA A 84 9.91 -9.10 -11.25
CA ALA A 84 10.20 -8.07 -10.26
C ALA A 84 11.66 -7.59 -10.38
N GLU A 85 12.61 -8.49 -10.54
CA GLU A 85 14.03 -8.16 -10.77
C GLU A 85 14.21 -7.33 -12.05
N GLU A 86 13.63 -7.76 -13.18
CA GLU A 86 13.71 -7.07 -14.47
C GLU A 86 13.16 -5.63 -14.42
N ARG A 87 12.08 -5.41 -13.65
CA ARG A 87 11.46 -4.09 -13.47
C ARG A 87 12.09 -3.29 -12.32
N GLY A 88 13.06 -3.87 -11.62
CA GLY A 88 13.65 -3.28 -10.43
C GLY A 88 12.63 -3.03 -9.32
N ILE A 89 11.65 -3.92 -9.13
CA ILE A 89 10.60 -3.83 -8.10
C ILE A 89 10.94 -4.79 -6.96
N HIS A 90 10.93 -4.29 -5.73
CA HIS A 90 11.16 -5.15 -4.56
C HIS A 90 9.87 -5.86 -4.13
N LEU A 91 9.95 -7.18 -3.95
CA LEU A 91 8.82 -7.99 -3.45
C LEU A 91 8.73 -8.02 -1.92
N ASP A 92 9.87 -7.85 -1.24
CA ASP A 92 9.89 -7.72 0.21
C ASP A 92 9.11 -6.46 0.63
N PRO A 93 8.15 -6.55 1.56
CA PRO A 93 7.34 -5.42 1.96
C PRO A 93 8.14 -4.23 2.50
N GLU A 94 9.21 -4.45 3.26
CA GLU A 94 9.98 -3.35 3.83
C GLU A 94 10.83 -2.65 2.79
N GLU A 95 11.51 -3.41 1.92
CA GLU A 95 12.25 -2.87 0.80
C GLU A 95 11.33 -2.14 -0.19
N ARG A 96 10.11 -2.65 -0.39
CA ARG A 96 9.11 -1.97 -1.23
C ARG A 96 8.70 -0.61 -0.66
N LEU A 97 8.50 -0.51 0.65
CA LEU A 97 8.23 0.77 1.31
C LEU A 97 9.41 1.73 1.20
N ASN A 98 10.63 1.22 1.37
CA ASN A 98 11.84 2.00 1.19
C ASN A 98 11.91 2.54 -0.25
N GLN A 99 11.66 1.71 -1.25
CA GLN A 99 11.60 2.10 -2.65
C GLN A 99 10.54 3.16 -2.94
N ILE A 100 9.33 3.02 -2.38
CA ILE A 100 8.28 4.04 -2.49
C ILE A 100 8.73 5.36 -1.87
N SER A 101 9.36 5.33 -0.69
CA SER A 101 9.89 6.54 -0.05
C SER A 101 10.92 7.25 -0.94
N HIS A 102 11.75 6.48 -1.68
CA HIS A 102 12.68 7.03 -2.65
C HIS A 102 11.98 7.64 -3.87
N LYS A 103 10.88 7.04 -4.36
CA LYS A 103 10.06 7.62 -5.44
C LYS A 103 9.45 8.96 -5.03
N ILE A 104 8.87 9.05 -3.82
CA ILE A 104 8.32 10.31 -3.31
C ILE A 104 9.43 11.34 -3.13
N LYS A 105 10.56 10.97 -2.52
CA LYS A 105 11.73 11.86 -2.40
C LYS A 105 12.16 12.42 -3.76
N LYS A 106 12.28 11.56 -4.77
CA LYS A 106 12.67 11.97 -6.12
C LYS A 106 11.65 12.96 -6.70
N TYR A 107 10.36 12.71 -6.53
CA TYR A 107 9.30 13.64 -6.95
C TYR A 107 9.51 15.02 -6.31
N LEU A 108 9.73 15.09 -4.98
CA LEU A 108 9.99 16.35 -4.29
C LEU A 108 11.22 17.08 -4.85
N GLU A 109 12.29 16.37 -5.17
CA GLU A 109 13.53 16.96 -5.72
C GLU A 109 13.38 17.45 -7.17
N THR A 110 12.36 17.01 -7.90
CA THR A 110 12.19 17.29 -9.34
C THR A 110 10.98 18.15 -9.68
N GLU A 111 10.06 18.32 -8.74
CA GLU A 111 8.82 19.08 -8.97
C GLU A 111 9.06 20.54 -8.61
N ASP A 112 9.07 21.43 -9.62
CA ASP A 112 9.34 22.85 -9.43
C ASP A 112 8.29 23.56 -8.53
N SER A 113 7.09 22.99 -8.42
CA SER A 113 6.00 23.52 -7.57
C SER A 113 6.10 23.13 -6.09
N VAL A 114 7.20 22.50 -5.69
CA VAL A 114 7.49 22.08 -4.31
C VAL A 114 8.84 22.62 -3.87
N GLU A 115 8.84 23.51 -2.87
CA GLU A 115 10.06 24.00 -2.24
C GLU A 115 10.44 23.11 -1.04
N ILE A 116 11.71 22.73 -0.94
CA ILE A 116 12.23 21.85 0.11
C ILE A 116 13.01 22.67 1.14
N PHE A 117 12.58 22.62 2.41
CA PHE A 117 13.22 23.34 3.51
C PHE A 117 14.10 22.45 4.40
N GLU A 118 14.10 21.14 4.16
CA GLU A 118 14.85 20.17 4.93
C GLU A 118 15.63 19.18 4.05
N HIS A 119 16.68 18.57 4.60
CA HIS A 119 17.51 17.67 3.80
C HIS A 119 16.66 16.52 3.20
N PRO A 120 16.68 16.25 1.87
CA PRO A 120 15.78 15.28 1.23
C PRO A 120 15.82 13.87 1.85
N ASN A 121 17.00 13.42 2.29
CA ASN A 121 17.12 12.14 3.01
C ASN A 121 16.42 12.12 4.38
N LYS A 122 16.30 13.25 5.09
CA LYS A 122 15.53 13.37 6.34
C LYS A 122 14.03 13.28 6.03
N ILE A 123 13.57 14.01 5.02
CA ILE A 123 12.18 13.94 4.53
C ILE A 123 11.81 12.51 4.12
N ARG A 124 12.69 11.84 3.37
CA ARG A 124 12.52 10.43 2.99
C ARG A 124 12.34 9.51 4.20
N ARG A 125 13.12 9.70 5.27
CA ARG A 125 12.97 8.92 6.51
C ARG A 125 11.61 9.16 7.17
N VAL A 126 11.17 10.41 7.25
CA VAL A 126 9.82 10.77 7.76
C VAL A 126 8.73 10.06 6.95
N ILE A 127 8.83 10.10 5.62
CA ILE A 127 7.89 9.40 4.72
C ILE A 127 7.88 7.89 5.00
N LEU A 128 9.07 7.26 5.07
CA LEU A 128 9.20 5.82 5.32
C LEU A 128 8.61 5.43 6.67
N ASP A 129 8.90 6.19 7.72
CA ASP A 129 8.38 5.94 9.07
C ASP A 129 6.86 6.06 9.10
N LYS A 130 6.28 7.05 8.40
CA LYS A 130 4.83 7.22 8.29
C LYS A 130 4.18 6.04 7.55
N LEU A 131 4.77 5.60 6.43
CA LEU A 131 4.31 4.42 5.69
C LEU A 131 4.32 3.17 6.57
N LYS A 132 5.43 2.90 7.27
CA LYS A 132 5.57 1.75 8.17
C LYS A 132 4.54 1.81 9.32
N LYS A 133 4.35 2.99 9.91
CA LYS A 133 3.38 3.21 10.99
C LYS A 133 1.95 2.89 10.52
N LEU A 134 1.53 3.43 9.38
CA LEU A 134 0.18 3.23 8.87
C LEU A 134 -0.13 1.78 8.50
N ILE A 135 0.86 1.06 7.95
CA ILE A 135 0.70 -0.38 7.68
C ILE A 135 0.56 -1.19 8.97
N LYS A 136 1.31 -0.83 10.01
CA LYS A 136 1.16 -1.47 11.31
C LYS A 136 -0.22 -1.17 11.90
N GLU A 137 -0.67 0.08 11.85
CA GLU A 137 -1.99 0.47 12.33
C GLU A 137 -3.12 -0.24 11.58
N GLU A 138 -3.02 -0.40 10.27
CA GLU A 138 -4.03 -1.15 9.51
C GLU A 138 -4.09 -2.62 9.91
N LYS A 139 -2.95 -3.28 10.12
CA LYS A 139 -2.94 -4.67 10.58
C LYS A 139 -3.64 -4.83 11.94
N GLU A 140 -3.45 -3.87 12.84
CA GLU A 140 -4.13 -3.87 14.14
C GLU A 140 -5.63 -3.60 14.00
N ILE A 141 -6.02 -2.67 13.11
CA ILE A 141 -7.44 -2.41 12.80
C ILE A 141 -8.10 -3.67 12.20
N ASP A 142 -7.49 -4.31 11.20
CA ASP A 142 -8.02 -5.54 10.60
C ASP A 142 -8.23 -6.63 11.65
N LYS A 143 -7.23 -6.82 12.53
CA LYS A 143 -7.32 -7.77 13.64
C LYS A 143 -8.46 -7.43 14.61
N GLU A 144 -8.58 -6.17 15.02
CA GLU A 144 -9.66 -5.69 15.89
C GLU A 144 -11.03 -5.96 15.24
N VAL A 145 -11.20 -5.60 13.97
CA VAL A 145 -12.44 -5.77 13.22
C VAL A 145 -12.84 -7.25 13.15
N ARG A 146 -11.90 -8.14 12.78
CA ARG A 146 -12.17 -9.58 12.72
C ARG A 146 -12.51 -10.17 14.08
N GLN A 147 -11.82 -9.77 15.13
CA GLN A 147 -12.13 -10.19 16.50
C GLN A 147 -13.53 -9.75 16.92
N ARG A 148 -13.89 -8.50 16.61
CA ARG A 148 -15.21 -7.94 16.93
C ARG A 148 -16.33 -8.64 16.16
N ILE A 149 -16.12 -9.05 14.91
CA ILE A 149 -17.11 -9.85 14.17
C ILE A 149 -17.24 -11.26 14.78
N ARG A 150 -16.12 -11.88 15.16
CA ARG A 150 -16.12 -13.21 15.79
C ARG A 150 -16.81 -13.24 17.15
N SER A 151 -16.91 -12.11 17.85
CA SER A 151 -17.60 -12.03 19.15
C SER A 151 -19.13 -11.90 19.04
N TYR A 152 -19.70 -11.79 17.84
CA TYR A 152 -21.15 -11.82 17.65
C TYR A 152 -21.70 -13.22 17.96
N SER A 153 -22.86 -13.26 18.63
CA SER A 153 -23.51 -14.52 19.04
C SER A 153 -23.88 -15.41 17.84
N LYS A 154 -24.17 -14.80 16.69
CA LYS A 154 -24.39 -15.51 15.43
C LYS A 154 -23.04 -15.82 14.79
N LYS A 155 -22.84 -17.06 14.33
CA LYS A 155 -21.66 -17.41 13.53
C LYS A 155 -21.77 -16.75 12.15
N ILE A 156 -20.95 -15.72 11.93
CA ILE A 156 -20.88 -14.99 10.66
C ILE A 156 -19.66 -15.50 9.88
N ILE A 157 -19.90 -16.15 8.75
CA ILE A 157 -18.85 -16.78 7.95
C ILE A 157 -18.07 -15.70 7.18
N GLU A 158 -16.74 -15.73 7.30
CA GLU A 158 -15.85 -14.80 6.62
C GLU A 158 -16.02 -14.87 5.09
N GLY A 159 -16.05 -13.71 4.44
CA GLY A 159 -16.26 -13.60 2.99
C GLY A 159 -17.72 -13.58 2.53
N THR A 160 -18.69 -13.88 3.41
CA THR A 160 -20.11 -13.71 3.09
C THR A 160 -20.50 -12.23 2.91
N PRO A 161 -21.58 -11.92 2.17
CA PRO A 161 -22.06 -10.53 2.05
C PRO A 161 -22.32 -9.88 3.41
N GLU A 162 -22.95 -10.61 4.34
CA GLU A 162 -23.22 -10.15 5.71
C GLU A 162 -21.91 -9.79 6.46
N TRP A 163 -20.90 -10.65 6.36
CA TRP A 163 -19.59 -10.40 6.94
C TRP A 163 -18.93 -9.16 6.35
N LYS A 164 -18.96 -9.00 5.01
CA LYS A 164 -18.35 -7.86 4.30
C LYS A 164 -18.97 -6.54 4.73
N ILE A 165 -20.30 -6.49 4.88
CA ILE A 165 -21.02 -5.29 5.34
C ILE A 165 -20.59 -4.92 6.76
N LEU A 166 -20.58 -5.89 7.68
CA LEU A 166 -20.15 -5.66 9.06
C LEU A 166 -18.68 -5.26 9.15
N TYR A 167 -17.82 -5.93 8.39
CA TYR A 167 -16.40 -5.62 8.30
C TYR A 167 -16.19 -4.18 7.88
N ASN A 168 -16.79 -3.73 6.78
CA ASN A 168 -16.63 -2.37 6.29
C ASN A 168 -17.10 -1.34 7.34
N ARG A 169 -18.27 -1.54 7.93
CA ARG A 169 -18.81 -0.64 8.97
C ARG A 169 -17.87 -0.54 10.19
N ILE A 170 -17.47 -1.68 10.75
CA ILE A 170 -16.62 -1.71 11.94
C ILE A 170 -15.24 -1.15 11.64
N TYR A 171 -14.73 -1.40 10.42
CA TYR A 171 -13.45 -0.89 9.95
C TYR A 171 -13.47 0.64 9.83
N GLU A 172 -14.52 1.23 9.24
CA GLU A 172 -14.70 2.69 9.18
C GLU A 172 -14.79 3.30 10.59
N ASP A 173 -15.55 2.68 11.49
CA ASP A 173 -15.63 3.14 12.89
C ASP A 173 -14.26 3.10 13.57
N ALA A 174 -13.45 2.07 13.30
CA ALA A 174 -12.11 1.92 13.85
C ALA A 174 -11.11 2.94 13.29
N LEU A 175 -11.27 3.36 12.02
CA LEU A 175 -10.51 4.45 11.41
C LEU A 175 -10.85 5.81 12.04
N ARG A 176 -12.14 6.14 12.13
CA ARG A 176 -12.61 7.41 12.75
C ARG A 176 -12.12 7.56 14.19
N LYS A 177 -12.18 6.48 14.98
CA LYS A 177 -11.67 6.46 16.37
C LYS A 177 -10.17 6.76 16.49
N ARG A 178 -9.41 6.56 15.41
CA ARG A 178 -7.96 6.78 15.35
C ARG A 178 -7.59 8.08 14.64
N GLY A 179 -8.57 8.88 14.20
CA GLY A 179 -8.34 10.12 13.44
C GLY A 179 -7.77 9.88 12.05
N LEU A 180 -7.99 8.68 11.48
CA LEU A 180 -7.52 8.30 10.15
C LEU A 180 -8.60 8.51 9.06
N MET A 181 -9.78 8.99 9.45
CA MET A 181 -10.94 9.30 8.60
C MET A 181 -11.77 10.40 9.26
#